data_AF-A0A7C3BAK6-F1
#
_entry.id   AF-A0A7C3BAK6-F1
#
_cell.length_a   1.000
_cell.length_b   1.000
_cell.length_c   1.000
_cell.angle_alpha   90.00
_cell.angle_beta   90.00
_cell.angle_gamma   90.00
#
_symmetry.space_group_name_H-M   'P 1'
#
loop_
_entity.id
_entity.type
_entity.pdbx_description
1 polymer ?
#
loop_
_entity_poly.entity_id
_entity_poly.type
_entity_poly.pdbx_seq_one_letter_code
_entity_poly.pdbx_strand_id
1 'polypeptide(L)'
;MSTTVLNPSSPFRGLRPLDPRRDLSQVADLIESVFAGELDPGGQAALRELRWMGRFGGVAGWLSRIGSWGALFGGYVWIEDGRVVGNVTVQRADAYA
;
A
#
# COMPACT_ATOMS: atom_id res chain seq x y z
N MET A 1 45.07 1.90 16.77
CA MET A 1 43.92 0.99 16.50
C MET A 1 42.80 1.85 15.97
N SER A 2 42.48 1.77 14.67
CA SER A 2 41.37 2.51 14.08
C SER A 2 40.15 1.60 14.02
N THR A 3 39.11 1.94 14.77
CA THR A 3 37.84 1.21 14.76
C THR A 3 36.97 1.79 13.65
N THR A 4 36.79 1.05 12.56
CA THR A 4 35.80 1.41 11.54
C THR A 4 34.41 1.22 12.14
N VAL A 5 33.73 2.33 12.44
CA VAL A 5 32.32 2.31 12.80
C VAL A 5 31.54 1.95 11.54
N LEU A 6 30.89 0.78 11.53
CA LEU A 6 29.94 0.40 10.49
C LEU A 6 28.80 1.42 10.53
N ASN A 7 28.76 2.32 9.55
CA ASN A 7 27.64 3.25 9.38
C ASN A 7 26.39 2.41 9.09
N PRO A 8 25.35 2.41 9.94
CA PRO A 8 24.12 1.72 9.61
C PRO A 8 23.56 2.38 8.35
N SER A 9 23.43 1.59 7.28
CA SER A 9 22.77 1.97 6.04
C SER A 9 21.48 2.72 6.38
N SER A 10 21.41 4.01 6.03
CA SER A 10 20.22 4.83 6.31
C SER A 10 18.97 4.13 5.76
N PRO A 11 17.86 4.11 6.50
CA PRO A 11 16.63 3.48 6.04
C PRO A 11 16.22 4.09 4.69
N PHE A 12 15.74 3.24 3.77
CA PHE A 12 15.32 3.67 2.45
C PHE A 12 14.28 4.79 2.53
N ARG A 13 14.56 5.91 1.86
CA ARG A 13 13.64 7.05 1.72
C ARG A 13 13.39 7.31 0.26
N GLY A 14 12.12 7.37 -0.14
CA GLY A 14 11.73 7.76 -1.48
C GLY A 14 10.63 6.90 -2.09
N LEU A 15 10.42 7.13 -3.39
CA LEU A 15 9.38 6.49 -4.19
C LEU A 15 9.80 5.08 -4.61
N ARG A 16 8.90 4.10 -4.48
CA ARG A 16 9.08 2.77 -5.09
C ARG A 16 7.74 2.18 -5.54
N PRO A 17 7.74 1.17 -6.43
CA PRO A 17 6.52 0.44 -6.76
C PRO A 17 5.85 -0.11 -5.50
N LEU A 18 4.52 -0.04 -5.48
CA LEU A 18 3.69 -0.67 -4.45
C LEU A 18 3.96 -2.17 -4.45
N ASP A 19 4.32 -2.72 -3.29
CA ASP A 19 4.33 -4.16 -3.04
C ASP A 19 3.08 -4.51 -2.22
N PRO A 20 2.06 -5.15 -2.81
CA PRO A 20 0.82 -5.42 -2.12
C PRO A 20 1.00 -6.21 -0.82
N ARG A 21 1.99 -7.10 -0.78
CA ARG A 21 2.25 -7.96 0.39
C ARG A 21 2.88 -7.20 1.54
N ARG A 22 3.60 -6.11 1.28
CA ARG A 22 4.30 -5.32 2.31
C ARG A 22 3.57 -4.03 2.67
N ASP A 23 2.83 -3.47 1.72
CA ASP A 23 2.41 -2.07 1.79
C ASP A 23 0.92 -1.91 2.04
N LEU A 24 0.05 -2.86 1.64
CA LEU A 24 -1.41 -2.66 1.72
C LEU A 24 -1.92 -2.40 3.14
N SER A 25 -1.33 -3.03 4.15
CA SER A 25 -1.70 -2.74 5.54
C SER A 25 -1.39 -1.28 5.89
N GLN A 26 -0.21 -0.78 5.50
CA GLN A 26 0.19 0.59 5.79
C GLN A 26 -0.58 1.60 4.93
N VAL A 27 -0.94 1.24 3.69
CA VAL A 27 -1.82 2.05 2.85
C VAL A 27 -3.22 2.16 3.46
N ALA A 28 -3.76 1.07 4.03
CA ALA A 28 -5.04 1.11 4.73
C ALA A 28 -4.99 2.04 5.95
N ASP A 29 -3.90 1.99 6.72
CA ASP A 29 -3.68 2.86 7.86
C ASP A 29 -3.53 4.33 7.44
N LEU A 30 -2.86 4.58 6.31
CA LEU A 30 -2.76 5.93 5.72
C LEU A 30 -4.14 6.45 5.32
N ILE A 31 -4.94 5.67 4.59
CA ILE A 31 -6.29 6.07 4.17
C ILE A 31 -7.18 6.34 5.39
N GLU A 32 -7.14 5.48 6.41
CA GLU A 32 -7.87 5.73 7.65
C GLU A 32 -7.42 7.03 8.32
N SER A 33 -6.12 7.29 8.39
CA SER A 33 -5.59 8.49 9.04
C SER A 33 -6.07 9.79 8.39
N VAL A 34 -6.30 9.78 7.07
CA VAL A 34 -6.74 10.94 6.30
C VAL A 34 -8.26 11.06 6.25
N PHE A 35 -8.98 9.94 6.14
CA PHE A 35 -10.41 9.93 5.81
C PHE A 35 -11.29 9.30 6.89
N ALA A 36 -10.80 9.00 8.09
CA ALA A 36 -11.56 8.32 9.15
C ALA A 36 -12.98 8.88 9.38
N GLY A 37 -13.15 10.21 9.32
CA GLY A 37 -14.45 10.88 9.51
C GLY A 37 -15.38 10.85 8.29
N GLU A 38 -14.87 10.47 7.12
CA GLU A 38 -15.59 10.43 5.83
C GLU A 38 -15.90 8.98 5.39
N LEU A 39 -15.27 7.99 6.04
CA LEU A 39 -15.46 6.58 5.73
C LEU A 39 -16.79 6.07 6.30
N ASP A 40 -17.68 5.69 5.38
CA ASP A 40 -18.88 4.95 5.71
C ASP A 40 -18.56 3.49 6.16
N PRO A 41 -19.56 2.71 6.62
CA PRO A 41 -19.33 1.32 7.00
C PRO A 41 -18.73 0.45 5.89
N GLY A 42 -18.98 0.79 4.61
CA GLY A 42 -18.41 0.12 3.44
C GLY A 42 -16.92 0.41 3.28
N GLY A 43 -16.51 1.67 3.38
CA GLY A 43 -15.12 2.11 3.38
C GLY A 43 -14.33 1.46 4.52
N GLN A 44 -14.92 1.42 5.71
CA GLN A 44 -14.30 0.72 6.86
C GLN A 44 -14.14 -0.79 6.62
N ALA A 45 -15.08 -1.43 5.92
CA ALA A 45 -14.95 -2.83 5.54
C ALA A 45 -13.84 -3.05 4.50
N ALA A 46 -13.72 -2.16 3.51
CA ALA A 46 -12.65 -2.20 2.52
C ALA A 46 -11.26 -2.05 3.15
N LEU A 47 -11.10 -1.15 4.12
CA LEU A 47 -9.83 -1.00 4.85
C LEU A 47 -9.44 -2.26 5.63
N ARG A 48 -10.41 -2.93 6.25
CA ARG A 48 -10.15 -4.23 6.89
C ARG A 48 -9.65 -5.24 5.85
N GLU A 49 -10.28 -5.30 4.68
CA GLU A 49 -9.85 -6.18 3.58
C GLU A 49 -8.40 -5.90 3.15
N LEU A 50 -8.03 -4.63 2.99
CA LEU A 50 -6.66 -4.22 2.65
C LEU A 50 -5.64 -4.68 3.70
N ARG A 51 -5.96 -4.57 4.99
CA ARG A 51 -5.11 -5.06 6.08
C ARG A 51 -4.95 -6.56 6.06
N TRP A 52 -6.04 -7.30 5.81
CA TRP A 52 -5.99 -8.76 5.68
C TRP A 52 -5.09 -9.19 4.52
N MET A 53 -5.18 -8.50 3.38
CA MET A 53 -4.32 -8.78 2.22
C MET A 53 -2.84 -8.53 2.52
N GLY A 54 -2.51 -7.38 3.10
CA GLY A 54 -1.13 -7.04 3.46
C GLY A 54 -0.54 -7.96 4.53
N ARG A 55 -1.37 -8.55 5.39
CA ARG A 55 -0.89 -9.40 6.49
C ARG A 55 -0.78 -10.88 6.14
N PHE A 56 -1.62 -11.39 5.24
CA PHE A 56 -1.72 -12.84 5.02
C PHE A 56 -1.32 -13.33 3.62
N GLY A 57 -1.05 -12.45 2.65
CA GLY A 57 -0.38 -12.80 1.37
C GLY A 57 -1.06 -13.86 0.46
N GLY A 58 -2.16 -14.45 0.93
CA GLY A 58 -3.01 -15.48 0.36
C GLY A 58 -4.20 -15.58 1.33
N VAL A 59 -5.45 -15.73 0.90
CA VAL A 59 -6.00 -17.00 0.45
C VAL A 59 -7.30 -16.70 -0.31
N ALA A 60 -7.34 -17.15 -1.58
CA ALA A 60 -8.48 -17.69 -2.35
C ALA A 60 -9.84 -16.94 -2.49
N GLY A 61 -10.22 -15.97 -1.66
CA GLY A 61 -11.52 -15.29 -1.77
C GLY A 61 -11.60 -14.20 -2.84
N TRP A 62 -10.45 -13.70 -3.30
CA TRP A 62 -10.36 -12.47 -4.09
C TRP A 62 -10.55 -12.65 -5.60
N LEU A 63 -10.34 -13.85 -6.15
CA LEU A 63 -10.38 -14.08 -7.61
C LEU A 63 -11.73 -13.72 -8.26
N SER A 64 -12.82 -13.72 -7.49
CA SER A 64 -14.16 -13.33 -7.97
C SER A 64 -14.39 -11.81 -8.06
N ARG A 65 -13.49 -10.97 -7.50
CA ARG A 65 -13.54 -9.49 -7.57
C ARG A 65 -12.40 -8.86 -8.39
N ILE A 66 -11.45 -9.66 -8.87
CA ILE A 66 -10.18 -9.23 -9.49
C ILE A 66 -10.32 -8.51 -10.84
N GLY A 67 -11.46 -8.63 -11.53
CA GLY A 67 -11.67 -7.94 -12.82
C GLY A 67 -11.50 -6.42 -12.76
N SER A 68 -11.78 -5.78 -11.61
CA SER A 68 -11.66 -4.32 -11.42
C SER A 68 -10.49 -3.87 -10.54
N TRP A 69 -9.91 -4.75 -9.71
CA TRP A 69 -8.85 -4.37 -8.76
C TRP A 69 -7.43 -4.65 -9.27
N GLY A 70 -7.26 -5.40 -10.36
CA GLY A 70 -5.95 -5.61 -10.99
C GLY A 70 -5.27 -4.30 -11.41
N ALA A 71 -6.07 -3.29 -11.78
CA ALA A 71 -5.59 -1.94 -12.09
C ALA A 71 -5.17 -1.12 -10.85
N LEU A 72 -5.67 -1.47 -9.65
CA LEU A 72 -5.34 -0.77 -8.40
C LEU A 72 -3.92 -1.07 -7.89
N PHE A 73 -3.30 -2.14 -8.37
CA PHE A 73 -1.93 -2.52 -8.01
C PHE A 73 -0.87 -1.86 -8.90
N GLY A 74 -1.27 -1.14 -9.96
CA GLY A 74 -0.39 -0.23 -10.68
C GLY A 74 -0.21 1.05 -9.89
N GLY A 75 0.94 1.23 -9.23
CA GLY A 75 1.15 2.41 -8.39
C GLY A 75 2.47 2.44 -7.65
N TYR A 76 2.63 3.51 -6.88
CA TYR A 76 3.84 3.79 -6.11
C TYR A 76 3.49 4.14 -4.67
N VAL A 77 4.46 3.91 -3.79
CA VAL A 77 4.43 4.36 -2.40
C VAL A 77 5.63 5.25 -2.12
N TRP A 78 5.43 6.26 -1.29
CA TRP A 78 6.51 7.07 -0.73
C TRP A 78 6.84 6.55 0.66
N ILE A 79 8.11 6.21 0.87
CA ILE A 79 8.62 5.68 2.14
C ILE A 79 9.41 6.76 2.87
N GLU A 80 9.07 6.98 4.14
CA GLU A 80 9.89 7.72 5.10
C GLU A 80 10.05 6.91 6.39
N ASP A 81 11.27 6.81 6.90
CA ASP A 81 11.60 6.08 8.13
C ASP A 81 11.04 4.64 8.17
N GLY A 82 11.04 3.97 7.02
CA GLY A 82 10.54 2.61 6.87
C GLY A 82 9.01 2.48 6.84
N ARG A 83 8.26 3.60 6.80
CA ARG A 83 6.80 3.65 6.77
C ARG A 83 6.28 4.19 5.45
N VAL A 84 5.14 3.67 5.00
CA VAL A 84 4.40 4.26 3.87
C VAL A 84 3.71 5.52 4.37
N VAL A 85 4.06 6.67 3.80
CA VAL A 85 3.43 7.97 4.11
C VAL A 85 2.71 8.60 2.90
N GLY A 86 2.79 7.94 1.74
CA GLY A 86 2.07 8.35 0.54
C GLY A 86 1.82 7.15 -0.37
N ASN A 87 0.70 7.17 -1.09
CA ASN A 87 0.36 6.18 -2.11
C ASN A 87 -0.25 6.88 -3.32
N VAL A 88 0.16 6.46 -4.51
CA VAL A 88 -0.42 6.91 -5.78
C VAL A 88 -0.73 5.67 -6.60
N THR A 89 -1.99 5.50 -6.95
CA THR A 89 -2.45 4.46 -7.86
C THR A 89 -2.71 5.09 -9.24
N VAL A 90 -2.15 4.48 -10.28
CA VAL A 90 -2.27 4.95 -11.65
C VAL A 90 -3.01 3.89 -12.45
N GLN A 91 -4.17 4.27 -12.97
CA GLN A 91 -4.96 3.42 -13.85
C GLN A 91 -4.99 4.06 -15.22
N ARG A 92 -4.81 3.23 -16.26
CA ARG A 92 -5.12 3.68 -17.61
C ARG A 92 -6.64 3.79 -17.68
N ALA A 93 -7.15 5.02 -17.81
CA ALA A 93 -8.53 5.19 -18.24
C ALA A 93 -8.60 4.66 -19.68
N ASP A 94 -9.50 3.71 -19.91
CA ASP A 94 -9.77 3.17 -21.23
C ASP A 94 -9.99 4.36 -22.18
N ALA A 95 -9.32 4.36 -23.34
CA ALA A 95 -9.64 5.31 -24.38
C ALA A 95 -11.08 5.00 -24.79
N TYR A 96 -11.98 5.98 -24.61
CA TYR A 96 -13.33 5.96 -25.20
C TYR A 96 -13.29 5.30 -26.58
N ALA A 97 -14.00 4.18 -26.73
CA ALA A 97 -14.34 3.55 -28.00
C ALA A 97 -15.80 3.10 -27.94
#